data_AF-A0A8S9WI14-F1
#
_entry.id   AF-A0A8S9WI14-F1
#
_cell.length_a   1.000
_cell.length_b   1.000
_cell.length_c   1.000
_cell.angle_alpha   90.00
_cell.angle_beta   90.00
_cell.angle_gamma   90.00
#
_symmetry.space_group_name_H-M   'P 1'
#
loop_
_entity.id
_entity.type
_entity.pdbx_description
1 polymer ?
#
loop_
_entity_poly.entity_id
_entity_poly.type
_entity_poly.pdbx_seq_one_letter_code
_entity_poly.pdbx_strand_id
1 'polypeptide(L)'
;MVISYSDATSGRAAGGDGSWTGVGRRGRAVNLQATKQTQMAASTPARAKSISQVKADIRARIRGGGGPQPSTDSRTLIVTGDEDVMKKLSSSVDPKGLGLEIRTTRSIRGGGVILEIEGQVDVDALQKNPAITSLGLAIKEAPSKCPRVLIHGVPSSLTPEELQDEFWKSNCVGTDEDLKAGAFVPIHRAGPKNLPETKWVVQVSQAVRSTIIQDGRVRLGWLVCRVVDHISVSRCYRCQKFGHVAKSCGSGEVCGWCTERGHSFRACTRKQQPARCVNCMEAGRVDHHDAGSLECPSYRIAMEHQVRLTDYGKDD
;
A
#
# COMPACT_ATOMS: atom_id res chain seq x y z
N MET A 1 11.99 54.79 -19.88
CA MET A 1 12.54 53.69 -20.72
C MET A 1 11.44 52.66 -20.85
N VAL A 2 10.49 52.72 -21.80
CA VAL A 2 10.56 52.66 -23.29
C VAL A 2 11.51 51.56 -23.74
N ILE A 3 11.00 50.43 -24.27
CA ILE A 3 10.71 50.11 -25.71
C ILE A 3 9.66 48.96 -25.70
N SER A 4 8.44 48.95 -26.26
CA SER A 4 7.82 49.20 -27.59
C SER A 4 8.09 48.14 -28.69
N TYR A 5 7.04 47.44 -29.15
CA TYR A 5 6.80 46.87 -30.50
C TYR A 5 5.27 46.59 -30.60
N SER A 6 4.44 47.43 -31.23
CA SER A 6 4.15 47.65 -32.67
C SER A 6 3.14 46.65 -33.28
N ASP A 7 1.94 47.17 -33.53
CA ASP A 7 0.87 46.57 -34.34
C ASP A 7 1.24 46.43 -35.82
N ALA A 8 0.68 45.42 -36.49
CA ALA A 8 0.53 45.40 -37.94
C ALA A 8 -0.82 44.76 -38.33
N THR A 9 -1.72 45.58 -38.85
CA THR A 9 -2.98 45.23 -39.52
C THR A 9 -2.79 45.09 -41.03
N SER A 10 -3.39 44.07 -41.66
CA SER A 10 -3.98 44.01 -43.03
C SER A 10 -4.24 42.54 -43.38
N GLY A 11 -5.24 42.08 -44.14
CA GLY A 11 -6.30 42.68 -44.96
C GLY A 11 -7.35 41.60 -45.34
N ARG A 12 -8.45 42.03 -45.96
CA ARG A 12 -9.65 41.24 -46.33
C ARG A 12 -9.56 40.57 -47.72
N ALA A 13 -10.53 39.67 -47.95
CA ALA A 13 -11.20 39.22 -49.21
C ALA A 13 -10.88 37.77 -49.63
N ALA A 14 -11.76 36.95 -50.23
CA ALA A 14 -13.21 36.85 -50.42
C ALA A 14 -13.52 35.50 -51.14
N GLY A 15 -14.72 34.93 -50.96
CA GLY A 15 -15.44 34.08 -51.94
C GLY A 15 -15.23 32.55 -51.91
N GLY A 16 -16.32 31.76 -51.96
CA GLY A 16 -16.24 30.30 -52.18
C GLY A 16 -17.41 29.42 -51.72
N ASP A 17 -18.59 29.69 -52.25
CA ASP A 17 -19.92 29.08 -52.18
C ASP A 17 -19.99 27.53 -52.19
N GLY A 18 -20.99 26.98 -51.46
CA GLY A 18 -21.32 25.55 -51.50
C GLY A 18 -22.55 25.17 -50.66
N SER A 19 -23.74 25.47 -51.19
CA SER A 19 -25.08 25.13 -50.67
C SER A 19 -25.33 23.62 -50.56
N TRP A 20 -26.01 23.14 -49.51
CA TRP A 20 -27.10 22.15 -49.61
C TRP A 20 -28.16 22.34 -48.50
N THR A 21 -29.30 22.89 -48.92
CA THR A 21 -30.70 22.71 -48.49
C THR A 21 -31.02 22.08 -47.13
N GLY A 22 -31.78 22.82 -46.32
CA GLY A 22 -32.43 22.32 -45.11
C GLY A 22 -33.74 21.58 -45.36
N VAL A 23 -34.11 20.77 -44.37
CA VAL A 23 -35.50 20.40 -44.09
C VAL A 23 -35.71 20.53 -42.58
N GLY A 24 -36.42 21.60 -42.18
CA GLY A 24 -36.78 21.84 -40.80
C GLY A 24 -37.94 20.95 -40.33
N ARG A 25 -37.86 20.46 -39.09
CA ARG A 25 -39.04 20.13 -38.29
C ARG A 25 -38.85 20.52 -36.82
N ARG A 26 -39.52 21.64 -36.49
CA ARG A 26 -40.24 21.97 -35.25
C ARG A 26 -39.53 21.64 -33.94
N GLY A 27 -39.01 22.69 -33.32
CA GLY A 27 -38.72 22.72 -31.89
C GLY A 27 -39.96 22.42 -31.06
N ARG A 28 -39.79 21.55 -30.08
CA ARG A 28 -40.64 21.49 -28.90
C ARG A 28 -39.73 21.74 -27.70
N ALA A 29 -39.76 22.98 -27.21
CA ALA A 29 -39.21 23.31 -25.91
C ALA A 29 -39.93 22.44 -24.88
N VAL A 30 -39.21 21.48 -24.30
CA VAL A 30 -39.68 20.76 -23.11
C VAL A 30 -38.96 21.36 -21.92
N ASN A 31 -39.77 22.10 -21.17
CA ASN A 31 -39.49 22.74 -19.91
C ASN A 31 -38.97 21.69 -18.89
N LEU A 32 -37.66 21.66 -18.65
CA LEU A 32 -37.03 20.88 -17.59
C LEU A 32 -37.02 21.71 -16.31
N GLN A 33 -38.21 21.95 -15.75
CA GLN A 33 -38.37 22.33 -14.36
C GLN A 33 -39.28 21.31 -13.68
N ALA A 34 -38.79 20.83 -12.54
CA ALA A 34 -39.41 19.89 -11.60
C ALA A 34 -39.44 18.41 -12.03
N THR A 35 -38.50 17.62 -11.50
CA THR A 35 -38.86 16.59 -10.51
C THR A 35 -37.62 16.02 -9.81
N LYS A 36 -37.68 16.09 -8.48
CA LYS A 36 -36.94 15.29 -7.48
C LYS A 36 -35.44 15.61 -7.30
N GLN A 37 -35.21 16.59 -6.44
CA GLN A 37 -34.14 16.55 -5.44
C GLN A 37 -34.18 15.18 -4.73
N THR A 38 -33.35 14.24 -5.17
CA THR A 38 -32.82 13.21 -4.29
C THR A 38 -31.46 13.73 -3.85
N GLN A 39 -31.35 14.07 -2.57
CA GLN A 39 -30.11 14.48 -1.93
C GLN A 39 -29.04 13.39 -2.16
N MET A 40 -28.14 13.60 -3.12
CA MET A 40 -26.83 12.97 -3.07
C MET A 40 -26.05 13.73 -2.02
N ALA A 41 -26.14 13.27 -0.77
CA ALA A 41 -25.16 13.62 0.24
C ALA A 41 -23.79 13.28 -0.33
N ALA A 42 -23.01 14.29 -0.69
CA ALA A 42 -21.60 14.15 -0.99
C ALA A 42 -20.95 13.57 0.27
N SER A 43 -20.73 12.26 0.28
CA SER A 43 -19.98 11.61 1.35
C SER A 43 -18.58 12.20 1.32
N THR A 44 -18.28 13.05 2.30
CA THR A 44 -16.93 13.55 2.58
C THR A 44 -15.97 12.36 2.54
N PRO A 45 -14.86 12.40 1.79
CA PRO A 45 -13.89 11.31 1.83
C PRO A 45 -13.42 11.15 3.26
N ALA A 46 -13.62 9.97 3.84
CA ALA A 46 -13.25 9.67 5.21
C ALA A 46 -11.78 10.08 5.45
N ARG A 47 -11.54 10.83 6.52
CA ARG A 47 -10.19 11.21 6.98
C ARG A 47 -9.36 9.93 7.09
N ALA A 48 -8.23 9.87 6.40
CA ALA A 48 -7.28 8.76 6.52
C ALA A 48 -6.94 8.58 8.01
N LYS A 49 -7.19 7.39 8.54
CA LYS A 49 -6.99 7.06 9.96
C LYS A 49 -5.49 6.99 10.25
N SER A 50 -5.04 7.55 11.37
CA SER A 50 -3.66 7.38 11.84
C SER A 50 -3.37 5.89 12.09
N ILE A 51 -2.09 5.47 12.08
CA ILE A 51 -1.73 4.08 12.44
C ILE A 51 -2.27 3.72 13.83
N SER A 52 -2.25 4.65 14.78
CA SER A 52 -2.86 4.46 16.09
C SER A 52 -4.38 4.22 16.02
N GLN A 53 -5.10 4.93 15.15
CA GLN A 53 -6.55 4.73 14.92
C GLN A 53 -6.84 3.43 14.15
N VAL A 54 -5.99 3.06 13.19
CA VAL A 54 -6.08 1.76 12.51
C VAL A 54 -5.90 0.65 13.54
N LYS A 55 -4.81 0.67 14.33
CA LYS A 55 -4.54 -0.27 15.43
C LYS A 55 -5.68 -0.31 16.46
N ALA A 56 -6.29 0.83 16.80
CA ALA A 56 -7.40 0.91 17.77
C ALA A 56 -8.73 0.37 17.23
N ASP A 57 -9.09 0.71 15.98
CA ASP A 57 -10.31 0.21 15.33
C ASP A 57 -10.29 -1.31 15.14
N ILE A 58 -9.09 -1.86 14.94
CA ILE A 58 -8.85 -3.30 14.87
C ILE A 58 -9.10 -3.94 16.24
N ARG A 59 -8.48 -3.39 17.31
CA ARG A 59 -8.68 -3.86 18.69
C ARG A 59 -10.15 -3.83 19.12
N ALA A 60 -10.91 -2.84 18.68
CA ALA A 60 -12.32 -2.67 19.04
C ALA A 60 -13.28 -3.66 18.35
N ARG A 61 -12.94 -4.20 17.17
CA ARG A 61 -13.85 -5.00 16.33
C ARG A 61 -13.60 -6.51 16.37
N ILE A 62 -12.48 -6.96 16.93
CA ILE A 62 -12.26 -8.38 17.26
C ILE A 62 -12.89 -8.67 18.63
N ARG A 63 -14.22 -8.56 18.72
CA ARG A 63 -14.99 -9.27 19.77
C ARG A 63 -15.51 -10.56 19.13
N GLY A 64 -14.95 -11.70 19.51
CA GLY A 64 -15.54 -13.01 19.17
C GLY A 64 -14.65 -14.04 18.47
N GLY A 65 -13.32 -13.91 18.47
CA GLY A 65 -12.44 -14.96 17.96
C GLY A 65 -11.13 -14.99 18.73
N GLY A 66 -11.09 -15.77 19.82
CA GLY A 66 -9.89 -16.00 20.63
C GLY A 66 -8.85 -16.84 19.88
N GLY A 67 -8.19 -16.24 18.88
CA GLY A 67 -6.86 -16.68 18.47
C GLY A 67 -5.81 -16.04 19.38
N PRO A 68 -4.64 -16.67 19.61
CA PRO A 68 -3.56 -16.07 20.37
C PRO A 68 -3.26 -14.68 19.82
N GLN A 69 -3.29 -13.66 20.67
CA GLN A 69 -2.85 -12.33 20.26
C GLN A 69 -1.36 -12.41 19.94
N PRO A 70 -0.91 -12.02 18.73
CA PRO A 70 0.51 -11.94 18.48
C PRO A 70 1.07 -10.75 19.28
N SER A 71 1.99 -11.03 20.22
CA SER A 71 2.78 -9.98 20.88
C SER A 71 3.51 -9.12 19.85
N THR A 72 3.72 -7.86 20.23
CA THR A 72 4.35 -6.83 19.42
C THR A 72 5.88 -6.95 19.34
N ASP A 73 6.48 -7.95 19.99
CA ASP A 73 7.95 -8.11 20.10
C ASP A 73 8.48 -9.33 19.31
N SER A 74 7.66 -9.93 18.44
CA SER A 74 8.10 -11.05 17.60
C SER A 74 8.98 -10.57 16.44
N ARG A 75 10.16 -11.19 16.28
CA ARG A 75 11.17 -10.93 15.25
C ARG A 75 11.22 -12.06 14.24
N THR A 76 11.45 -11.73 12.97
CA THR A 76 11.56 -12.74 11.90
C THR A 76 13.03 -12.93 11.52
N LEU A 77 13.55 -14.14 11.69
CA LEU A 77 14.89 -14.55 11.27
C LEU A 77 14.81 -15.41 10.02
N ILE A 78 15.81 -15.27 9.15
CA ILE A 78 16.03 -16.12 7.99
C ILE A 78 17.32 -16.90 8.26
N VAL A 79 17.19 -18.22 8.36
CA VAL A 79 18.29 -19.17 8.47
C VAL A 79 18.55 -19.76 7.08
N THR A 80 19.77 -19.62 6.58
CA THR A 80 20.21 -20.15 5.29
C THR A 80 21.44 -21.04 5.46
N GLY A 81 21.61 -22.03 4.59
CA GLY A 81 22.74 -22.94 4.58
C GLY A 81 22.68 -23.88 3.37
N ASP A 82 23.70 -24.72 3.24
CA ASP A 82 23.98 -25.41 1.97
C ASP A 82 22.90 -26.44 1.59
N GLU A 83 22.41 -27.25 2.54
CA GLU A 83 21.26 -28.16 2.40
C GLU A 83 20.70 -28.57 3.77
N ASP A 84 19.43 -29.00 3.82
CA ASP A 84 18.75 -29.55 5.00
C ASP A 84 18.80 -28.67 6.26
N VAL A 85 18.68 -27.35 6.07
CA VAL A 85 18.76 -26.34 7.14
C VAL A 85 17.85 -26.66 8.32
N MET A 86 16.62 -27.10 8.07
CA MET A 86 15.67 -27.41 9.15
C MET A 86 16.12 -28.62 9.98
N LYS A 87 16.67 -29.65 9.33
CA LYS A 87 17.15 -30.85 10.00
C LYS A 87 18.36 -30.52 10.88
N LYS A 88 19.33 -29.78 10.33
CA LYS A 88 20.52 -29.28 11.04
C LYS A 88 20.15 -28.39 12.22
N LEU A 89 19.18 -27.49 12.03
CA LEU A 89 18.69 -26.62 13.09
C LEU A 89 18.04 -27.43 14.22
N SER A 90 17.15 -28.38 13.88
CA SER A 90 16.45 -29.21 14.87
C SER A 90 17.34 -30.20 15.63
N SER A 91 18.46 -30.63 15.04
CA SER A 91 19.40 -31.55 15.68
C SER A 91 20.33 -30.88 16.69
N SER A 92 20.48 -29.56 16.61
CA SER A 92 21.54 -28.83 17.31
C SER A 92 21.05 -27.70 18.20
N VAL A 93 19.80 -27.28 18.01
CA VAL A 93 19.16 -26.24 18.82
C VAL A 93 17.92 -26.87 19.47
N ASP A 94 17.95 -27.03 20.79
CA ASP A 94 16.73 -27.29 21.55
C ASP A 94 16.10 -25.94 21.95
N PRO A 95 14.93 -25.58 21.38
CA PRO A 95 14.28 -24.33 21.69
C PRO A 95 13.94 -24.21 23.18
N LYS A 96 13.51 -25.30 23.83
CA LYS A 96 13.11 -25.26 25.24
C LYS A 96 14.32 -25.13 26.17
N GLY A 97 15.39 -25.87 25.90
CA GLY A 97 16.64 -25.79 26.66
C GLY A 97 17.31 -24.41 26.61
N LEU A 98 17.07 -23.64 25.54
CA LEU A 98 17.58 -22.27 25.38
C LEU A 98 16.58 -21.19 25.82
N GLY A 99 15.39 -21.57 26.28
CA GLY A 99 14.33 -20.63 26.65
C GLY A 99 13.75 -19.85 25.47
N LEU A 100 13.93 -20.33 24.24
CA LEU A 100 13.49 -19.66 23.02
C LEU A 100 11.99 -19.83 22.80
N GLU A 101 11.25 -18.74 22.72
CA GLU A 101 9.83 -18.76 22.34
C GLU A 101 9.67 -18.65 20.82
N ILE A 102 9.77 -19.80 20.14
CA ILE A 102 9.52 -19.90 18.69
C ILE A 102 8.01 -19.97 18.43
N ARG A 103 7.49 -18.96 17.73
CA ARG A 103 6.08 -18.89 17.33
C ARG A 103 5.80 -19.64 16.06
N THR A 104 6.61 -19.42 15.04
CA THR A 104 6.39 -20.00 13.72
C THR A 104 7.70 -20.41 13.08
N THR A 105 7.65 -21.53 12.36
CA THR A 105 8.76 -22.05 11.56
C THR A 105 8.24 -22.39 10.18
N ARG A 106 8.86 -21.85 9.12
CA ARG A 106 8.47 -22.15 7.74
C ARG A 106 9.68 -22.30 6.82
N SER A 107 9.69 -23.32 5.97
CA SER A 107 10.71 -23.47 4.92
C SER A 107 10.45 -22.50 3.76
N ILE A 108 11.52 -22.01 3.14
CA ILE A 108 11.46 -21.13 1.96
C ILE A 108 12.02 -21.81 0.72
N ARG A 109 11.71 -21.27 -0.47
CA ARG A 109 12.34 -21.70 -1.73
C ARG A 109 13.84 -21.45 -1.63
N GLY A 110 14.64 -22.47 -1.94
CA GLY A 110 16.11 -22.43 -1.80
C GLY A 110 16.64 -23.03 -0.50
N GLY A 111 15.87 -23.85 0.22
CA GLY A 111 16.37 -24.67 1.32
C GLY A 111 16.50 -23.96 2.69
N GLY A 112 16.28 -22.65 2.76
CA GLY A 112 16.31 -21.89 4.01
C GLY A 112 15.05 -22.07 4.88
N VAL A 113 15.12 -21.54 6.10
CA VAL A 113 14.04 -21.59 7.12
C VAL A 113 13.81 -20.18 7.66
N ILE A 114 12.55 -19.75 7.76
CA ILE A 114 12.14 -18.56 8.49
C ILE A 114 11.69 -18.98 9.89
N LEU A 115 12.21 -18.29 10.91
CA LEU A 115 11.84 -18.43 12.31
C LEU A 115 11.21 -17.13 12.80
N GLU A 116 10.07 -17.22 13.47
CA GLU A 116 9.48 -16.09 14.19
C GLU A 116 9.67 -16.32 15.69
N ILE A 117 10.47 -15.49 16.33
CA ILE A 117 10.94 -15.66 17.72
C ILE A 117 10.52 -14.43 18.54
N GLU A 118 10.20 -14.62 19.81
CA GLU A 118 9.80 -13.55 20.73
C GLU A 118 11.02 -12.84 21.36
N GLY A 119 11.13 -11.52 21.20
CA GLY A 119 12.13 -10.70 21.90
C GLY A 119 13.55 -10.70 21.31
N GLN A 120 14.30 -9.63 21.61
CA GLN A 120 15.71 -9.48 21.18
C GLN A 120 16.65 -10.48 21.85
N VAL A 121 16.38 -10.82 23.12
CA VAL A 121 17.25 -11.69 23.92
C VAL A 121 17.37 -13.07 23.26
N ASP A 122 16.25 -13.60 22.75
CA ASP A 122 16.18 -14.89 22.07
C ASP A 122 16.86 -14.86 20.70
N VAL A 123 16.72 -13.75 19.96
CA VAL A 123 17.42 -13.54 18.68
C VAL A 123 18.93 -13.55 18.88
N ASP A 124 19.42 -12.82 19.89
CA ASP A 124 20.82 -12.74 20.25
C ASP A 124 21.36 -14.11 20.68
N ALA A 125 20.61 -14.84 21.51
CA ALA A 125 20.97 -16.18 21.96
C ALA A 125 21.13 -17.14 20.77
N LEU A 126 20.25 -17.05 19.78
CA LEU A 126 20.33 -17.87 18.57
C LEU A 126 21.49 -17.45 17.67
N GLN A 127 21.69 -16.16 17.40
CA GLN A 127 22.78 -15.68 16.55
C GLN A 127 24.18 -15.96 17.13
N LYS A 128 24.32 -15.90 18.46
CA LYS A 128 25.59 -16.13 19.16
C LYS A 128 25.85 -17.62 19.45
N ASN A 129 24.93 -18.51 19.11
CA ASN A 129 25.07 -19.93 19.41
C ASN A 129 26.16 -20.59 18.54
N PRO A 130 27.27 -21.09 19.14
CA PRO A 130 28.38 -21.68 18.39
C PRO A 130 27.99 -22.93 17.60
N ALA A 131 26.93 -23.64 18.00
CA ALA A 131 26.42 -24.81 17.28
C ALA A 131 25.85 -24.45 15.90
N ILE A 132 25.39 -23.21 15.71
CA ILE A 132 24.81 -22.75 14.44
C ILE A 132 25.93 -22.38 13.46
N THR A 133 26.94 -21.67 13.97
CA THR A 133 28.14 -21.32 13.20
C THR A 133 28.92 -22.56 12.76
N SER A 134 29.04 -23.58 13.63
CA SER A 134 29.74 -24.82 13.30
C SER A 134 29.03 -25.67 12.22
N LEU A 135 27.73 -25.49 12.03
CA LEU A 135 26.93 -26.15 10.99
C LEU A 135 26.94 -25.39 9.65
N GLY A 136 27.65 -24.27 9.57
CA GLY A 136 27.65 -23.41 8.39
C GLY A 136 26.30 -22.72 8.14
N LEU A 137 25.46 -22.59 9.17
CA LEU A 137 24.17 -21.91 9.06
C LEU A 137 24.37 -20.40 9.28
N ALA A 138 23.89 -19.61 8.33
CA ALA A 138 23.86 -18.16 8.45
C ALA A 138 22.47 -17.71 8.91
N ILE A 139 22.42 -17.00 10.04
CA ILE A 139 21.21 -16.36 10.54
C ILE A 139 21.27 -14.88 10.21
N LYS A 140 20.23 -14.39 9.53
CA LYS A 140 20.03 -12.95 9.30
C LYS A 140 18.66 -12.56 9.78
N GLU A 141 18.54 -11.40 10.41
CA GLU A 141 17.21 -10.81 10.59
C GLU A 141 16.62 -10.52 9.21
N ALA A 142 15.34 -10.88 9.03
CA ALA A 142 14.64 -10.49 7.82
C ALA A 142 14.64 -8.95 7.76
N PRO A 143 15.07 -8.32 6.65
CA PRO A 143 15.06 -6.87 6.56
C PRO A 143 13.62 -6.39 6.75
N SER A 144 13.40 -5.56 7.77
CA SER A 144 12.09 -4.97 7.97
C SER A 144 11.75 -4.08 6.79
N LYS A 145 10.49 -4.11 6.34
CA LYS A 145 10.08 -3.27 5.22
C LYS A 145 10.14 -1.81 5.65
N CYS A 146 10.80 -0.97 4.86
CA CYS A 146 10.74 0.46 5.07
C CYS A 146 9.29 0.97 4.93
N PRO A 147 8.86 1.89 5.80
CA PRO A 147 7.53 2.46 5.75
C PRO A 147 7.31 3.24 4.46
N ARG A 148 6.03 3.39 4.10
CA ARG A 148 5.60 4.19 2.96
C ARG A 148 4.68 5.29 3.44
N VAL A 149 4.84 6.46 2.86
CA VAL A 149 3.99 7.62 3.10
C VAL A 149 3.35 8.08 1.80
N LEU A 150 2.20 8.72 1.93
CA LEU A 150 1.46 9.37 0.86
C LEU A 150 1.54 10.88 1.05
N ILE A 151 2.20 11.56 0.12
CA ILE A 151 2.28 13.02 0.08
C ILE A 151 1.18 13.52 -0.86
N HIS A 152 0.34 14.42 -0.37
CA HIS A 152 -0.78 15.01 -1.10
C HIS A 152 -0.45 16.41 -1.63
N GLY A 153 -1.00 16.77 -2.78
CA GLY A 153 -0.91 18.12 -3.32
C GLY A 153 0.46 18.44 -3.92
N VAL A 154 1.12 17.44 -4.51
CA VAL A 154 2.42 17.64 -5.17
C VAL A 154 2.18 17.98 -6.64
N PRO A 155 2.75 19.06 -7.18
CA PRO A 155 2.59 19.41 -8.59
C PRO A 155 2.94 18.26 -9.55
N SER A 156 2.15 18.11 -10.60
CA SER A 156 2.40 17.08 -11.63
C SER A 156 3.69 17.31 -12.42
N SER A 157 4.18 18.55 -12.46
CA SER A 157 5.44 18.94 -13.10
C SER A 157 6.68 18.42 -12.37
N LEU A 158 6.58 18.13 -11.08
CA LEU A 158 7.72 17.83 -10.22
C LEU A 158 8.19 16.39 -10.42
N THR A 159 9.45 16.18 -10.80
CA THR A 159 10.06 14.85 -11.07
C THR A 159 10.38 14.09 -9.78
N PRO A 160 10.55 12.74 -9.81
CA PRO A 160 10.99 12.00 -8.63
C PRO A 160 12.29 12.54 -8.03
N GLU A 161 13.25 12.91 -8.87
CA GLU A 161 14.56 13.41 -8.46
C GLU A 161 14.42 14.80 -7.81
N GLU A 162 13.68 15.72 -8.43
CA GLU A 162 13.38 17.03 -7.84
C GLU A 162 12.61 16.90 -6.53
N LEU A 163 11.71 15.91 -6.40
CA LEU A 163 10.94 15.68 -5.17
C LEU A 163 11.87 15.32 -4.01
N GLN A 164 12.84 14.46 -4.27
CA GLN A 164 13.82 14.06 -3.28
C GLN A 164 14.74 15.23 -2.90
N ASP A 165 15.26 15.96 -3.89
CA ASP A 165 16.14 17.11 -3.65
C ASP A 165 15.44 18.20 -2.85
N GLU A 166 14.21 18.54 -3.22
CA GLU A 166 13.46 19.60 -2.58
C GLU A 166 13.05 19.23 -1.15
N PHE A 167 12.77 17.94 -0.91
CA PHE A 167 12.53 17.42 0.43
C PHE A 167 13.74 17.64 1.35
N TRP A 168 14.95 17.28 0.92
CA TRP A 168 16.14 17.43 1.75
C TRP A 168 16.60 18.89 1.89
N LYS A 169 16.32 19.75 0.91
CA LYS A 169 16.60 21.19 1.00
C LYS A 169 15.68 21.90 1.98
N SER A 170 14.40 21.53 2.00
CA SER A 170 13.35 22.31 2.67
C SER A 170 12.97 21.81 4.06
N ASN A 171 13.38 20.58 4.42
CA ASN A 171 13.02 19.96 5.70
C ASN A 171 14.29 19.67 6.50
N CYS A 172 14.31 20.09 7.77
CA CYS A 172 15.40 19.81 8.71
C CYS A 172 15.27 18.40 9.30
N VAL A 173 15.23 17.37 8.45
CA VAL A 173 15.16 15.96 8.87
C VAL A 173 16.56 15.37 8.75
N GLY A 174 17.25 15.15 9.88
CA GLY A 174 18.55 14.46 9.93
C GLY A 174 19.67 15.08 9.09
N THR A 175 20.67 15.70 9.72
CA THR A 175 21.81 16.31 9.01
C THR A 175 22.88 15.33 8.56
N ASP A 176 22.72 14.04 8.88
CA ASP A 176 23.72 13.02 8.58
C ASP A 176 23.59 12.58 7.11
N GLU A 177 24.69 12.67 6.35
CA GLU A 177 24.72 12.23 4.95
C GLU A 177 24.43 10.73 4.82
N ASP A 178 24.81 9.94 5.84
CA ASP A 178 24.53 8.50 5.90
C ASP A 178 23.03 8.21 6.11
N LEU A 179 22.29 9.15 6.72
CA LEU A 179 20.83 9.05 6.86
C LEU A 179 20.09 9.42 5.57
N LYS A 180 20.72 10.06 4.59
CA LYS A 180 20.04 10.48 3.34
C LYS A 180 19.98 9.36 2.31
N ALA A 181 21.00 8.49 2.28
CA ALA A 181 21.10 7.41 1.31
C ALA A 181 19.95 6.40 1.47
N GLY A 182 19.04 6.36 0.49
CA GLY A 182 17.92 5.41 0.46
C GLY A 182 16.82 5.66 1.50
N ALA A 183 16.90 6.74 2.27
CA ALA A 183 15.92 7.07 3.31
C ALA A 183 14.69 7.84 2.83
N PHE A 184 14.70 8.34 1.60
CA PHE A 184 13.56 8.94 0.93
C PHE A 184 13.59 8.55 -0.55
N VAL A 185 12.72 7.62 -0.95
CA VAL A 185 12.70 7.02 -2.28
C VAL A 185 11.29 7.14 -2.87
N PRO A 186 11.06 8.08 -3.82
CA PRO A 186 9.79 8.18 -4.52
C PRO A 186 9.52 6.91 -5.35
N ILE A 187 8.36 6.26 -5.14
CA ILE A 187 8.04 4.99 -5.81
C ILE A 187 7.19 5.25 -7.05
N HIS A 188 6.06 5.94 -6.88
CA HIS A 188 5.14 6.24 -7.98
C HIS A 188 4.13 7.32 -7.59
N ARG A 189 3.56 7.96 -8.62
CA ARG A 189 2.39 8.81 -8.47
C ARG A 189 1.13 7.98 -8.27
N ALA A 190 0.29 8.38 -7.32
CA ALA A 190 -1.01 7.80 -7.05
C ALA A 190 -2.13 8.78 -7.43
N GLY A 191 -3.24 8.23 -7.93
CA GLY A 191 -4.40 9.00 -8.38
C GLY A 191 -4.40 9.32 -9.87
N PRO A 192 -5.34 10.18 -10.32
CA PRO A 192 -5.48 10.54 -11.73
C PRO A 192 -4.25 11.30 -12.24
N LYS A 193 -3.80 10.97 -13.47
CA LYS A 193 -2.60 11.58 -14.07
C LYS A 193 -2.83 12.98 -14.65
N ASN A 194 -4.08 13.35 -14.91
CA ASN A 194 -4.46 14.56 -15.65
C ASN A 194 -4.77 15.76 -14.74
N LEU A 195 -4.36 15.70 -13.47
CA LEU A 195 -4.59 16.77 -12.52
C LEU A 195 -3.33 17.62 -12.36
N PRO A 196 -3.47 18.93 -12.08
CA PRO A 196 -2.32 19.80 -11.83
C PRO A 196 -1.53 19.37 -10.58
N GLU A 197 -2.23 18.73 -9.63
CA GLU A 197 -1.66 18.14 -8.43
C GLU A 197 -1.87 16.63 -8.40
N THR A 198 -0.87 15.94 -7.87
CA THR A 198 -0.81 14.48 -7.78
C THR A 198 -0.50 14.07 -6.33
N LYS A 199 -0.72 12.79 -6.03
CA LYS A 199 -0.27 12.19 -4.77
C LYS A 199 0.99 11.37 -5.05
N TRP A 200 1.95 11.36 -4.14
CA TRP A 200 3.15 10.56 -4.27
C TRP A 200 3.23 9.50 -3.18
N VAL A 201 3.45 8.26 -3.59
CA VAL A 201 3.83 7.19 -2.68
C VAL A 201 5.35 7.19 -2.60
N VAL A 202 5.87 7.43 -1.40
CA VAL A 202 7.30 7.51 -1.12
C VAL A 202 7.65 6.47 -0.05
N GLN A 203 8.70 5.70 -0.30
CA GLN A 203 9.32 4.86 0.73
C GLN A 203 10.27 5.71 1.55
N VAL A 204 10.19 5.63 2.86
CA VAL A 204 11.03 6.42 3.77
C VAL A 204 11.66 5.54 4.84
N SER A 205 12.79 5.96 5.40
CA SER A 205 13.34 5.31 6.59
C SER A 205 12.44 5.57 7.81
N GLN A 206 12.59 4.74 8.85
CA GLN A 206 11.83 4.90 10.09
C GLN A 206 12.06 6.28 10.74
N ALA A 207 13.31 6.76 10.76
CA ALA A 207 13.66 8.06 11.32
C ALA A 207 12.97 9.21 10.57
N VAL A 208 13.07 9.21 9.24
CA VAL A 208 12.43 10.23 8.38
C VAL A 208 10.91 10.19 8.55
N ARG A 209 10.32 8.99 8.54
CA ARG A 209 8.87 8.80 8.72
C ARG A 209 8.39 9.40 10.03
N SER A 210 9.09 9.15 11.13
CA SER A 210 8.69 9.62 12.46
C SER A 210 8.62 11.15 12.50
N THR A 211 9.64 11.84 11.97
CA THR A 211 9.65 13.31 11.90
C THR A 211 8.51 13.86 11.05
N ILE A 212 8.34 13.37 9.81
CA ILE A 212 7.36 13.97 8.88
C ILE A 212 5.91 13.66 9.26
N ILE A 213 5.65 12.50 9.87
CA ILE A 213 4.30 12.13 10.31
C ILE A 213 3.92 12.90 11.58
N GLN A 214 4.86 13.15 12.49
CA GLN A 214 4.64 14.00 13.67
C GLN A 214 4.26 15.43 13.27
N ASP A 215 4.95 15.99 12.28
CA ASP A 215 4.63 17.31 11.71
C ASP A 215 3.32 17.31 10.88
N GLY A 216 2.94 16.13 10.36
CA GLY A 216 1.78 15.91 9.49
C GLY A 216 1.87 16.58 8.12
N ARG A 217 2.98 17.26 7.83
CA ARG A 217 3.24 18.02 6.61
C ARG A 217 4.71 17.94 6.23
N VAL A 218 5.01 18.09 4.95
CA VAL A 218 6.37 18.22 4.40
C VAL A 218 6.45 19.48 3.55
N ARG A 219 7.61 20.15 3.58
CA ARG A 219 7.89 21.29 2.71
C ARG A 219 8.56 20.81 1.44
N LEU A 220 8.09 21.30 0.29
CA LEU A 220 8.70 21.09 -1.02
C LEU A 220 8.89 22.49 -1.62
N GLY A 221 9.98 23.13 -1.22
CA GLY A 221 10.28 24.52 -1.55
C GLY A 221 9.31 25.44 -0.84
N TRP A 222 8.57 26.20 -1.64
CA TRP A 222 7.52 27.10 -1.16
C TRP A 222 6.19 26.39 -0.88
N LEU A 223 6.09 25.09 -1.17
CA LEU A 223 4.86 24.32 -1.00
C LEU A 223 4.86 23.59 0.34
N VAL A 224 3.69 23.55 0.97
CA VAL A 224 3.44 22.76 2.18
C VAL A 224 2.44 21.66 1.84
N CYS A 225 2.92 20.43 1.78
CA CYS A 225 2.13 19.26 1.38
C CYS A 225 1.74 18.43 2.60
N ARG A 226 0.51 17.94 2.64
CA ARG A 226 0.06 17.02 3.71
C ARG A 226 0.68 15.64 3.49
N VAL A 227 1.17 15.02 4.56
CA VAL A 227 1.69 13.65 4.55
C VAL A 227 0.89 12.75 5.48
N VAL A 228 0.68 11.50 5.07
CA VAL A 228 0.03 10.45 5.87
C VAL A 228 0.72 9.11 5.62
N ASP A 229 0.60 8.16 6.54
CA ASP A 229 1.07 6.79 6.28
C ASP A 229 0.31 6.14 5.12
N HIS A 230 1.03 5.36 4.32
CA HIS A 230 0.49 4.63 3.18
C HIS A 230 0.65 3.12 3.36
N ILE A 231 -0.38 2.49 3.94
CA ILE A 231 -0.47 1.04 4.05
C ILE A 231 -1.29 0.50 2.88
N SER A 232 -0.68 -0.33 2.05
CA SER A 232 -1.36 -0.95 0.91
C SER A 232 -1.11 -2.45 0.87
N VAL A 233 -2.16 -3.24 0.70
CA VAL A 233 -2.10 -4.67 0.40
C VAL A 233 -2.50 -4.88 -1.04
N SER A 234 -1.64 -5.54 -1.82
CA SER A 234 -1.94 -5.89 -3.21
C SER A 234 -3.01 -6.97 -3.25
N ARG A 235 -4.04 -6.75 -4.08
CA ARG A 235 -5.00 -7.77 -4.47
C ARG A 235 -4.70 -8.24 -5.89
N CYS A 236 -4.56 -9.54 -6.07
CA CYS A 236 -4.37 -10.12 -7.38
C CYS A 236 -5.68 -10.04 -8.17
N TYR A 237 -5.72 -9.28 -9.27
CA TYR A 237 -6.93 -9.17 -10.09
C TYR A 237 -7.31 -10.45 -10.84
N ARG A 238 -6.43 -11.47 -10.85
CA ARG A 238 -6.68 -12.78 -11.47
C ARG A 238 -7.37 -13.74 -10.50
N CYS A 239 -6.76 -14.02 -9.34
CA CYS A 239 -7.29 -14.98 -8.37
C CYS A 239 -7.97 -14.35 -7.15
N GLN A 240 -8.01 -13.01 -7.09
CA GLN A 240 -8.56 -12.19 -5.99
C GLN A 240 -7.85 -12.32 -4.64
N LYS A 241 -6.80 -13.17 -4.52
CA LYS A 241 -6.04 -13.32 -3.28
C LYS A 241 -5.12 -12.13 -3.00
N PHE A 242 -4.84 -11.91 -1.72
CA PHE A 242 -3.95 -10.85 -1.26
C PHE A 242 -2.46 -11.24 -1.34
N GLY A 243 -1.58 -10.23 -1.40
CA GLY A 243 -0.13 -10.39 -1.27
C GLY A 243 0.65 -10.54 -2.57
N HIS A 244 -0.02 -10.58 -3.73
CA HIS A 244 0.65 -10.59 -5.03
C HIS A 244 -0.17 -9.89 -6.12
N VAL A 245 0.48 -9.57 -7.24
CA VAL A 245 -0.15 -8.96 -8.42
C VAL A 245 -0.43 -10.02 -9.49
N ALA A 246 -1.35 -9.73 -10.41
CA ALA A 246 -1.76 -10.66 -11.47
C ALA A 246 -0.59 -11.17 -12.32
N LYS A 247 0.43 -10.33 -12.56
CA LYS A 247 1.65 -10.70 -13.31
C LYS A 247 2.43 -11.85 -12.68
N SER A 248 2.35 -12.00 -11.35
CA SER A 248 3.06 -13.04 -10.59
C SER A 248 2.12 -14.19 -10.17
N CYS A 249 0.91 -14.23 -10.73
CA CYS A 249 -0.11 -15.20 -10.31
C CYS A 249 0.01 -16.52 -11.07
N GLY A 250 0.28 -17.60 -10.34
CA GLY A 250 0.27 -18.97 -10.85
C GLY A 250 -1.09 -19.68 -10.76
N SER A 251 -2.14 -19.00 -10.29
CA SER A 251 -3.48 -19.58 -10.11
C SER A 251 -4.42 -19.23 -11.27
N GLY A 252 -5.49 -20.03 -11.41
CA GLY A 252 -6.58 -19.75 -12.35
C GLY A 252 -7.36 -18.47 -12.03
N GLU A 253 -8.10 -17.98 -13.02
CA GLU A 253 -8.94 -16.79 -12.86
C GLU A 253 -10.16 -17.09 -11.97
N VAL A 254 -10.43 -16.17 -11.03
CA VAL A 254 -11.53 -16.20 -10.08
C VAL A 254 -12.26 -14.86 -10.16
N CYS A 255 -13.59 -14.92 -10.26
CA CYS A 255 -14.44 -13.76 -10.29
C CYS A 255 -14.47 -13.04 -8.93
N GLY A 256 -14.18 -11.74 -8.91
CA GLY A 256 -14.22 -10.91 -7.71
C GLY A 256 -15.60 -10.61 -7.14
N TRP A 257 -16.67 -11.11 -7.77
CA TRP A 257 -18.05 -10.91 -7.34
C TRP A 257 -18.76 -12.21 -6.96
N CYS A 258 -18.73 -13.24 -7.82
CA CYS A 258 -19.41 -14.50 -7.54
C CYS A 258 -18.49 -15.61 -7.02
N THR A 259 -17.17 -15.36 -6.92
CA THR A 259 -16.13 -16.34 -6.48
C THR A 259 -15.93 -17.56 -7.37
N GLU A 260 -16.66 -17.67 -8.48
CA GLU A 260 -16.50 -18.77 -9.43
C GLU A 260 -15.22 -18.62 -10.27
N ARG A 261 -14.73 -19.76 -10.73
CA ARG A 261 -13.53 -19.85 -11.57
C ARG A 261 -13.87 -19.68 -13.04
N GLY A 262 -12.87 -19.26 -13.82
CA GLY A 262 -12.95 -19.25 -15.29
C GLY A 262 -13.48 -17.96 -15.92
N HIS A 263 -13.76 -16.92 -15.13
CA HIS A 263 -14.10 -15.61 -15.67
C HIS A 263 -13.72 -14.46 -14.75
N SER A 264 -13.48 -13.28 -15.34
CA SER A 264 -13.25 -12.03 -14.63
C SER A 264 -14.54 -11.39 -14.14
N PHE A 265 -14.44 -10.42 -13.23
CA PHE A 265 -15.58 -9.59 -12.81
C PHE A 265 -16.33 -8.96 -14.00
N ARG A 266 -15.61 -8.54 -15.05
CA ARG A 266 -16.22 -7.89 -16.21
C ARG A 266 -17.15 -8.85 -16.96
N ALA A 267 -16.76 -10.11 -17.09
CA ALA A 267 -17.51 -11.17 -17.75
C ALA A 267 -18.53 -11.89 -16.84
N CYS A 268 -18.68 -11.44 -15.58
CA CYS A 268 -19.61 -12.08 -14.65
C CYS A 268 -21.07 -11.83 -15.05
N THR A 269 -21.82 -12.92 -15.23
CA THR A 269 -23.26 -12.91 -15.52
C THR A 269 -24.12 -12.82 -14.25
N ARG A 270 -23.54 -13.04 -13.06
CA ARG A 270 -24.23 -13.07 -11.77
C ARG A 270 -24.11 -11.77 -10.96
N LYS A 271 -23.89 -10.64 -11.63
CA LYS A 271 -23.77 -9.31 -10.97
C LYS A 271 -25.02 -8.89 -10.21
N GLN A 272 -26.18 -9.45 -10.54
CA GLN A 272 -27.44 -9.19 -9.85
C GLN A 272 -27.60 -9.98 -8.55
N GLN A 273 -26.74 -10.97 -8.30
CA GLN A 273 -26.74 -11.72 -7.04
C GLN A 273 -25.86 -11.02 -6.00
N PRO A 274 -26.09 -11.23 -4.70
CA PRO A 274 -25.21 -10.72 -3.64
C PRO A 274 -23.76 -11.09 -3.89
N ALA A 275 -22.87 -10.10 -3.78
CA ALA A 275 -21.44 -10.33 -3.94
C ALA A 275 -20.91 -11.25 -2.83
N ARG A 276 -19.89 -12.04 -3.18
CA ARG A 276 -19.17 -12.91 -2.27
C ARG A 276 -17.66 -12.71 -2.40
N CYS A 277 -16.96 -12.80 -1.28
CA CYS A 277 -15.52 -12.63 -1.20
C CYS A 277 -14.83 -13.99 -1.04
N VAL A 278 -14.02 -14.37 -2.02
CA VAL A 278 -13.29 -15.65 -2.00
C VAL A 278 -12.35 -15.76 -0.81
N ASN A 279 -11.70 -14.66 -0.40
CA ASN A 279 -10.76 -14.66 0.73
C ASN A 279 -11.45 -14.83 2.08
N CYS A 280 -12.72 -14.41 2.21
CA CYS A 280 -13.48 -14.58 3.44
C CYS A 280 -14.19 -15.94 3.46
N MET A 281 -14.72 -16.36 2.32
CA MET A 281 -15.31 -17.69 2.14
C MET A 281 -14.31 -18.81 2.46
N GLU A 282 -13.10 -18.79 1.86
CA GLU A 282 -12.06 -19.79 2.13
C GLU A 282 -11.59 -19.78 3.60
N ALA A 283 -11.71 -18.64 4.28
CA ALA A 283 -11.26 -18.45 5.65
C ALA A 283 -12.37 -18.63 6.70
N GLY A 284 -13.58 -19.04 6.31
CA GLY A 284 -14.72 -19.20 7.21
C GLY A 284 -15.19 -17.90 7.88
N ARG A 285 -15.03 -16.75 7.21
CA ARG A 285 -15.45 -15.43 7.69
C ARG A 285 -16.71 -14.96 6.95
N VAL A 286 -17.38 -13.93 7.48
CA VAL A 286 -18.47 -13.23 6.79
C VAL A 286 -17.99 -12.80 5.41
N ASP A 287 -18.64 -13.30 4.35
CA ASP A 287 -18.16 -13.21 2.97
C ASP A 287 -19.11 -12.43 2.05
N HIS A 288 -20.24 -11.91 2.55
CA HIS A 288 -21.27 -11.16 1.81
C HIS A 288 -20.82 -9.74 1.39
N HIS A 289 -19.75 -9.66 0.61
CA HIS A 289 -19.20 -8.44 0.05
C HIS A 289 -18.33 -8.79 -1.16
N ASP A 290 -18.07 -7.83 -2.04
CA ASP A 290 -17.15 -8.05 -3.16
C ASP A 290 -15.69 -8.15 -2.68
N ALA A 291 -14.85 -8.85 -3.44
CA ALA A 291 -13.45 -9.06 -3.07
C ALA A 291 -12.59 -7.78 -2.99
N GLY A 292 -13.09 -6.65 -3.47
CA GLY A 292 -12.45 -5.33 -3.39
C GLY A 292 -12.93 -4.45 -2.23
N SER A 293 -13.87 -4.91 -1.41
CA SER A 293 -14.41 -4.14 -0.28
C SER A 293 -13.34 -3.78 0.75
N LEU A 294 -13.31 -2.50 1.16
CA LEU A 294 -12.43 -2.00 2.23
C LEU A 294 -12.83 -2.51 3.62
N GLU A 295 -14.08 -2.97 3.78
CA GLU A 295 -14.57 -3.58 5.01
C GLU A 295 -14.36 -5.10 5.05
N CYS A 296 -13.70 -5.68 4.03
CA CYS A 296 -13.37 -7.10 3.99
C CYS A 296 -12.51 -7.51 5.20
N PRO A 297 -12.96 -8.45 6.06
CA PRO A 297 -12.19 -8.89 7.22
C PRO A 297 -10.82 -9.47 6.86
N SER A 298 -10.74 -10.28 5.80
CA SER A 298 -9.46 -10.84 5.34
C SER A 298 -8.52 -9.76 4.78
N TYR A 299 -9.05 -8.67 4.23
CA TYR A 299 -8.24 -7.52 3.80
C TYR A 299 -7.64 -6.77 5.00
N ARG A 300 -8.43 -6.55 6.06
CA ARG A 300 -7.95 -5.90 7.29
C ARG A 300 -6.85 -6.68 7.98
N ILE A 301 -7.02 -7.99 8.10
CA ILE A 301 -5.97 -8.89 8.63
C ILE A 301 -4.71 -8.82 7.76
N ALA A 302 -4.86 -8.78 6.42
CA ALA A 302 -3.72 -8.62 5.54
C ALA A 302 -3.02 -7.25 5.70
N MET A 303 -3.78 -6.18 5.97
CA MET A 303 -3.22 -4.86 6.26
C MET A 303 -2.46 -4.85 7.58
N GLU A 304 -3.00 -5.47 8.63
CA GLU A 304 -2.33 -5.66 9.93
C GLU A 304 -1.01 -6.41 9.78
N HIS A 305 -1.05 -7.52 9.05
CA HIS A 305 0.14 -8.29 8.75
C HIS A 305 1.19 -7.43 8.03
N GLN A 306 0.77 -6.60 7.07
CA GLN A 306 1.68 -5.68 6.38
C GLN A 306 2.22 -4.61 7.33
N VAL A 307 1.43 -4.09 8.27
CA VAL A 307 1.90 -3.14 9.29
C VAL A 307 2.95 -3.78 10.19
N ARG A 308 2.73 -5.02 10.64
CA ARG A 308 3.65 -5.77 11.49
C ARG A 308 5.02 -6.00 10.82
N LEU A 309 5.02 -6.23 9.51
CA LEU A 309 6.25 -6.46 8.74
C LEU A 309 7.01 -5.17 8.36
N THR A 310 6.46 -4.01 8.71
CA THR A 310 7.00 -2.70 8.32
C THR A 310 7.55 -2.00 9.56
N ASP A 311 8.77 -1.46 9.45
CA ASP A 311 9.40 -0.73 10.53
C ASP A 311 8.85 0.70 10.65
N TYR A 312 7.81 0.86 11.46
CA TYR A 312 7.28 2.19 11.78
C TYR A 312 7.98 2.86 12.97
N GLY A 313 8.92 2.17 13.63
CA GLY A 313 9.46 2.56 14.93
C GLY A 313 8.53 2.23 16.10
N LYS A 314 9.03 2.40 17.32
CA LYS A 314 8.19 2.35 18.53
C LYS A 314 7.34 3.63 18.55
N ASP A 315 6.02 3.48 18.60
CA ASP A 315 5.12 4.60 18.88
C ASP A 315 5.30 4.91 20.39
N ASP A 316 5.95 6.02 20.73
CA ASP A 316 5.98 6.55 22.10
C ASP A 316 4.61 7.10 22.53
#